data_AF-A0A3M9MN52-F1
#
_entry.id   AF-A0A3M9MN52-F1
#
_cell.length_a   1.000
_cell.length_b   1.000
_cell.length_c   1.000
_cell.angle_alpha   90.00
_cell.angle_beta   90.00
_cell.angle_gamma   90.00
#
_symmetry.space_group_name_H-M   'P 1'
#
loop_
_entity.id
_entity.type
_entity.pdbx_description
1 polymer ?
#
loop_
_entity_poly.entity_id
_entity_poly.type
_entity_poly.pdbx_seq_one_letter_code
_entity_poly.pdbx_strand_id
1 'polypeptide(L)'
;MATAAILQEYGRKWVAMIQENILSYDTKNYIPLAERQKMAASIRSEVTKEGLTIYGGEWVFTYEYGRGPTVNDGDGAVRRNALAFIREEGIQPKGLLADGSPMDQETLAFFVSRKIHQQGTLLYRTQTQSGVLSDVINEGSVQELESKLFFEIGTAISSRLLEAIQ
;
A
#
# COMPACT_ATOMS: atom_id res chain seq x y z
N MET A 1 30.89 -3.70 2.41
CA MET A 1 30.31 -2.51 3.09
C MET A 1 29.42 -1.72 2.13
N ALA A 2 29.82 -1.48 0.88
CA ALA A 2 29.02 -0.75 -0.09
C ALA A 2 27.70 -1.43 -0.51
N THR A 3 27.66 -2.76 -0.68
CA THR A 3 26.43 -3.52 -0.98
C THR A 3 25.32 -3.26 0.05
N ALA A 4 25.66 -3.30 1.34
CA ALA A 4 24.70 -3.01 2.41
C ALA A 4 24.23 -1.55 2.37
N ALA A 5 25.10 -0.61 2.01
CA ALA A 5 24.72 0.80 1.84
C ALA A 5 23.75 1.01 0.67
N ILE A 6 23.96 0.34 -0.47
CA ILE A 6 23.05 0.35 -1.62
C ILE A 6 21.68 -0.21 -1.22
N LEU A 7 21.65 -1.37 -0.55
CA LEU A 7 20.40 -1.96 -0.07
C LEU A 7 19.68 -1.05 0.94
N GLN A 8 20.41 -0.37 1.83
CA GLN A 8 19.82 0.60 2.75
C GLN A 8 19.27 1.83 2.05
N GLU A 9 19.94 2.32 1.01
CA GLU A 9 19.46 3.44 0.19
C GLU A 9 18.12 3.08 -0.49
N TYR A 10 18.06 1.94 -1.16
CA TYR A 10 16.82 1.45 -1.78
C TYR A 10 15.74 1.17 -0.76
N GLY A 11 16.10 0.55 0.37
CA GLY A 11 15.18 0.33 1.48
C GLY A 11 14.54 1.62 1.99
N ARG A 12 15.31 2.73 2.10
CA ARG A 12 14.75 4.04 2.46
C ARG A 12 13.90 4.64 1.35
N LYS A 13 14.38 4.59 0.09
CA LYS A 13 13.68 5.11 -1.09
C LYS A 13 12.31 4.46 -1.26
N TRP A 14 12.25 3.13 -1.27
CA TRP A 14 11.01 2.38 -1.45
C TRP A 14 10.05 2.56 -0.29
N VAL A 15 10.53 2.56 0.97
CA VAL A 15 9.67 2.85 2.12
C VAL A 15 9.03 4.23 1.99
N ALA A 16 9.80 5.26 1.68
CA ALA A 16 9.28 6.62 1.53
C ALA A 16 8.24 6.72 0.40
N MET A 17 8.49 6.09 -0.74
CA MET A 17 7.55 6.08 -1.87
C MET A 17 6.27 5.32 -1.53
N ILE A 18 6.35 4.17 -0.88
CA ILE A 18 5.16 3.40 -0.46
C ILE A 18 4.35 4.20 0.57
N GLN A 19 5.01 4.83 1.54
CA GLN A 19 4.36 5.69 2.54
C GLN A 19 3.61 6.84 1.88
N GLU A 20 4.26 7.54 0.95
CA GLU A 20 3.63 8.62 0.20
C GLU A 20 2.46 8.11 -0.64
N ASN A 21 2.61 6.97 -1.33
CA ASN A 21 1.54 6.37 -2.11
C ASN A 21 0.33 6.03 -1.22
N ILE A 22 0.53 5.51 -0.01
CA ILE A 22 -0.57 5.24 0.94
C ILE A 22 -1.27 6.54 1.38
N LEU A 23 -0.52 7.61 1.62
CA LEU A 23 -1.03 8.90 2.11
C LEU A 23 -1.69 9.75 1.01
N SER A 24 -1.27 9.59 -0.24
CA SER A 24 -1.80 10.31 -1.39
C SER A 24 -2.83 9.50 -2.19
N TYR A 25 -3.04 8.23 -1.83
CA TYR A 25 -3.90 7.31 -2.58
C TYR A 25 -5.33 7.84 -2.78
N ASP A 26 -5.79 7.88 -4.03
CA ASP A 26 -7.21 8.04 -4.38
C ASP A 26 -7.98 6.83 -3.87
N THR A 27 -8.78 7.07 -2.84
CA THR A 27 -9.32 6.13 -1.86
C THR A 27 -10.43 5.24 -2.42
N LYS A 28 -10.24 4.60 -3.58
CA LYS A 28 -11.13 3.58 -4.19
C LYS A 28 -11.49 2.40 -3.25
N ASN A 29 -10.91 2.37 -2.06
CA ASN A 29 -11.15 1.46 -0.95
C ASN A 29 -11.90 2.07 0.27
N TYR A 30 -12.33 3.33 0.22
CA TYR A 30 -13.05 4.06 1.28
C TYR A 30 -12.33 4.04 2.65
N ILE A 31 -11.06 4.42 2.65
CA ILE A 31 -10.18 4.37 3.84
C ILE A 31 -9.91 5.80 4.35
N PRO A 32 -10.31 6.14 5.59
CA PRO A 32 -10.04 7.45 6.19
C PRO A 32 -8.54 7.75 6.33
N LEU A 33 -8.16 9.03 6.32
CA LEU A 33 -6.77 9.48 6.47
C LEU A 33 -6.08 8.90 7.71
N ALA A 34 -6.78 8.82 8.85
CA ALA A 34 -6.20 8.28 10.08
C ALA A 34 -5.74 6.82 9.94
N GLU A 35 -6.49 5.99 9.20
CA GLU A 35 -6.11 4.61 8.93
C GLU A 35 -4.97 4.52 7.89
N ARG A 36 -4.97 5.42 6.90
CA ARG A 36 -3.85 5.56 5.95
C ARG A 36 -2.55 5.95 6.65
N GLN A 37 -2.60 6.89 7.59
CA GLN A 37 -1.45 7.31 8.39
C GLN A 37 -0.90 6.16 9.24
N LYS A 38 -1.76 5.38 9.90
CA LYS A 38 -1.34 4.19 10.65
C LYS A 38 -0.66 3.17 9.75
N MET A 39 -1.23 2.89 8.57
CA MET A 39 -0.63 1.96 7.61
C MET A 39 0.71 2.48 7.10
N ALA A 40 0.81 3.73 6.68
CA ALA A 40 2.06 4.33 6.23
C ALA A 40 3.15 4.25 7.31
N ALA A 41 2.81 4.59 8.56
CA ALA A 41 3.74 4.49 9.69
C ALA A 41 4.23 3.06 9.98
N SER A 42 3.51 2.03 9.53
CA SER A 42 3.90 0.63 9.71
C SER A 42 4.94 0.14 8.70
N ILE A 43 5.12 0.87 7.57
CA ILE A 43 6.03 0.50 6.49
C ILE A 43 7.46 0.77 6.93
N ARG A 44 8.33 -0.24 6.83
CA ARG A 44 9.75 -0.15 7.18
C ARG A 44 10.59 -1.11 6.33
N SER A 45 11.89 -0.88 6.32
CA SER A 45 12.85 -1.76 5.67
C SER A 45 13.87 -2.29 6.67
N GLU A 46 14.38 -3.48 6.38
CA GLU A 46 15.49 -4.10 7.11
C GLU A 46 16.47 -4.68 6.11
N VAL A 47 17.76 -4.45 6.33
CA VAL A 47 18.84 -5.05 5.56
C VAL A 47 19.55 -6.05 6.45
N THR A 48 19.45 -7.33 6.09
CA THR A 48 20.11 -8.44 6.77
C THR A 48 21.22 -9.01 5.88
N LYS A 49 21.80 -10.15 6.27
CA LYS A 49 22.79 -10.85 5.42
C LYS A 49 22.13 -11.48 4.19
N GLU A 50 20.84 -11.78 4.29
CA GLU A 50 20.02 -12.44 3.27
C GLU A 50 19.52 -11.44 2.21
N GLY A 51 19.46 -10.14 2.54
CA GLY A 51 19.10 -9.09 1.59
C GLY A 51 18.30 -7.94 2.22
N LEU A 52 17.53 -7.25 1.38
CA LEU A 52 16.59 -6.20 1.76
C LEU A 52 15.18 -6.78 1.91
N THR A 53 14.56 -6.59 3.07
CA THR A 53 13.15 -6.92 3.31
C THR A 53 12.34 -5.66 3.59
N ILE A 54 11.18 -5.52 2.95
CA ILE A 54 10.20 -4.47 3.25
C ILE A 54 9.08 -5.09 4.06
N TYR A 55 8.79 -4.52 5.23
CA TYR A 55 7.68 -4.91 6.09
C TYR A 55 6.57 -3.88 6.01
N GLY A 56 5.33 -4.35 6.15
CA GLY A 56 4.16 -3.52 6.36
C GLY A 56 3.25 -4.11 7.43
N GLY A 57 2.29 -3.32 7.88
CA GLY A 57 1.26 -3.75 8.80
C GLY A 57 0.36 -4.83 8.21
N GLU A 58 -0.40 -5.48 9.09
CA GLU A 58 -1.46 -6.39 8.68
C GLU A 58 -2.38 -5.67 7.68
N TRP A 59 -2.72 -6.34 6.57
CA TRP A 59 -3.56 -5.80 5.49
C TRP A 59 -2.91 -4.77 4.55
N VAL A 60 -1.59 -4.60 4.52
CA VAL A 60 -0.93 -3.73 3.52
C VAL A 60 -1.33 -4.08 2.08
N PHE A 61 -1.50 -5.36 1.76
CA PHE A 61 -1.94 -5.81 0.43
C PHE A 61 -3.38 -5.42 0.08
N THR A 62 -4.22 -5.08 1.06
CA THR A 62 -5.54 -4.53 0.78
C THR A 62 -5.46 -3.13 0.16
N TYR A 63 -4.38 -2.39 0.41
CA TYR A 63 -4.14 -1.13 -0.31
C TYR A 63 -3.78 -1.37 -1.77
N GLU A 64 -3.13 -2.50 -2.08
CA GLU A 64 -2.74 -2.87 -3.43
C GLU A 64 -3.89 -3.46 -4.25
N TYR A 65 -4.57 -4.47 -3.70
CA TYR A 65 -5.52 -5.31 -4.43
C TYR A 65 -6.97 -5.11 -3.99
N GLY A 66 -7.20 -4.30 -2.97
CA GLY A 66 -8.50 -4.19 -2.35
C GLY A 66 -8.82 -5.33 -1.39
N ARG A 67 -10.02 -5.26 -0.81
CA ARG A 67 -10.54 -6.23 0.15
C ARG A 67 -11.58 -7.10 -0.53
N GLY A 68 -11.45 -8.42 -0.41
CA GLY A 68 -12.48 -9.35 -0.88
C GLY A 68 -13.80 -9.28 -0.09
N PRO A 69 -14.84 -10.00 -0.56
CA PRO A 69 -16.07 -10.21 0.20
C PRO A 69 -15.77 -10.96 1.52
N THR A 70 -16.68 -10.89 2.47
CA THR A 70 -16.56 -11.65 3.74
C THR A 70 -17.77 -12.48 4.02
N VAL A 71 -17.53 -13.66 4.60
CA VAL A 71 -18.54 -14.69 4.87
C VAL A 71 -19.04 -14.64 6.31
N ASN A 72 -18.24 -14.11 7.25
CA ASN A 72 -18.56 -14.07 8.68
C ASN A 72 -18.99 -12.68 9.13
N ASP A 73 -19.70 -12.64 10.26
CA ASP A 73 -20.04 -11.41 10.97
C ASP A 73 -18.77 -10.65 11.35
N GLY A 74 -18.78 -9.34 11.07
CA GLY A 74 -17.71 -8.42 11.42
C GLY A 74 -18.08 -7.55 12.61
N ASP A 75 -17.07 -6.94 13.22
CA ASP A 75 -17.20 -5.97 14.31
C ASP A 75 -17.78 -4.61 13.88
N GLY A 76 -18.16 -4.45 12.60
CA GLY A 76 -18.65 -3.21 12.01
C GLY A 76 -17.56 -2.24 11.53
N ALA A 77 -16.27 -2.61 11.55
CA ALA A 77 -15.18 -1.73 11.13
C ALA A 77 -15.34 -1.16 9.71
N VAL A 78 -15.83 -1.97 8.77
CA VAL A 78 -16.04 -1.53 7.37
C VAL A 78 -17.04 -0.38 7.30
N ARG A 79 -18.16 -0.46 8.05
CA ARG A 79 -19.14 0.63 8.09
C ARG A 79 -18.58 1.86 8.77
N ARG A 80 -17.87 1.71 9.89
CA ARG A 80 -17.23 2.84 10.60
C ARG A 80 -16.23 3.57 9.70
N ASN A 81 -15.39 2.83 8.98
CA ASN A 81 -14.39 3.41 8.07
C ASN A 81 -15.06 4.07 6.87
N ALA A 82 -16.07 3.44 6.27
CA ALA A 82 -16.84 4.05 5.18
C ALA A 82 -17.51 5.36 5.60
N LEU A 83 -18.12 5.40 6.80
CA LEU A 83 -18.75 6.60 7.35
C LEU A 83 -17.73 7.71 7.63
N ALA A 84 -16.60 7.37 8.28
CA ALA A 84 -15.53 8.33 8.55
C ALA A 84 -14.99 8.92 7.24
N PHE A 85 -14.80 8.08 6.22
CA PHE A 85 -14.39 8.50 4.89
C PHE A 85 -15.42 9.44 4.22
N ILE A 86 -16.71 9.08 4.25
CA ILE A 86 -17.80 9.93 3.71
C ILE A 86 -17.80 11.32 4.36
N ARG A 87 -17.56 11.38 5.68
CA ARG A 87 -17.48 12.64 6.42
C ARG A 87 -16.22 13.44 6.08
N GLU A 88 -15.07 12.78 6.01
CA GLU A 88 -13.78 13.37 5.65
C GLU A 88 -13.82 14.03 4.27
N GLU A 89 -14.38 13.35 3.28
CA GLU A 89 -14.50 13.84 1.89
C GLU A 89 -15.68 14.80 1.69
N GLY A 90 -16.49 15.06 2.72
CA GLY A 90 -17.67 15.92 2.62
C GLY A 90 -18.76 15.39 1.68
N ILE A 91 -18.79 14.08 1.42
CA ILE A 91 -19.72 13.46 0.47
C ILE A 91 -21.17 13.67 0.94
N GLN A 92 -21.97 14.32 0.08
CA GLN A 92 -23.40 14.51 0.29
C GLN A 92 -24.18 13.44 -0.48
N PRO A 93 -24.87 12.50 0.21
CA PRO A 93 -25.65 11.48 -0.45
C PRO A 93 -26.75 12.10 -1.31
N LYS A 94 -27.08 11.42 -2.41
CA LYS A 94 -28.13 11.82 -3.34
C LYS A 94 -29.20 10.74 -3.40
N GLY A 95 -30.43 11.16 -3.63
CA GLY A 95 -31.58 10.28 -3.80
C GLY A 95 -32.43 10.11 -2.54
N LEU A 96 -33.51 9.37 -2.70
CA LEU A 96 -34.48 9.07 -1.66
C LEU A 96 -34.48 7.57 -1.35
N LEU A 97 -34.82 7.22 -0.12
CA LEU A 97 -35.11 5.86 0.30
C LEU A 97 -36.49 5.43 -0.22
N ALA A 98 -36.82 4.14 -0.05
CA ALA A 98 -38.08 3.56 -0.52
C ALA A 98 -39.32 4.23 0.12
N ASP A 99 -39.17 4.80 1.31
CA ASP A 99 -40.21 5.55 2.03
C ASP A 99 -40.28 7.04 1.64
N GLY A 100 -39.46 7.48 0.68
CA GLY A 100 -39.40 8.87 0.21
C GLY A 100 -38.53 9.80 1.07
N SER A 101 -37.91 9.31 2.14
CA SER A 101 -37.00 10.11 2.96
C SER A 101 -35.63 10.33 2.25
N PRO A 102 -34.94 11.47 2.44
CA PRO A 102 -33.61 11.68 1.89
C PRO A 102 -32.58 10.68 2.44
N MET A 103 -31.67 10.20 1.58
CA MET A 103 -30.54 9.38 2.03
C MET A 103 -29.57 10.23 2.86
N ASP A 104 -29.23 9.75 4.07
CA ASP A 104 -28.19 10.35 4.91
C ASP A 104 -26.85 9.60 4.79
N GLN A 105 -25.80 10.18 5.40
CA GLN A 105 -24.44 9.64 5.33
C GLN A 105 -24.32 8.26 6.01
N GLU A 106 -25.09 8.04 7.08
CA GLU A 106 -25.14 6.76 7.80
C GLU A 106 -25.70 5.64 6.93
N THR A 107 -26.77 5.95 6.20
CA THR A 107 -27.42 5.03 5.27
C THR A 107 -26.53 4.76 4.06
N LEU A 108 -25.86 5.79 3.53
CA LEU A 108 -24.85 5.60 2.47
C LEU A 108 -23.71 4.69 2.95
N ALA A 109 -23.17 4.91 4.15
CA ALA A 109 -22.13 4.07 4.73
C ALA A 109 -22.59 2.61 4.94
N PHE A 110 -23.85 2.42 5.33
CA PHE A 110 -24.46 1.09 5.40
C PHE A 110 -24.50 0.40 4.03
N PHE A 111 -24.92 1.10 2.97
CA PHE A 111 -24.94 0.50 1.63
C PHE A 111 -23.54 0.22 1.08
N VAL A 112 -22.58 1.12 1.29
CA VAL A 112 -21.18 0.92 0.90
C VAL A 112 -20.60 -0.31 1.61
N SER A 113 -20.74 -0.39 2.94
CA SER A 113 -20.24 -1.53 3.70
C SER A 113 -20.92 -2.84 3.30
N ARG A 114 -22.24 -2.85 3.12
CA ARG A 114 -22.98 -4.01 2.60
C ARG A 114 -22.44 -4.46 1.24
N LYS A 115 -22.19 -3.53 0.32
CA LYS A 115 -21.62 -3.85 -1.00
C LYS A 115 -20.21 -4.44 -0.89
N ILE A 116 -19.35 -3.90 -0.02
CA ILE A 116 -18.01 -4.44 0.23
C ILE A 116 -18.08 -5.84 0.84
N HIS A 117 -18.99 -6.08 1.78
CA HIS A 117 -19.15 -7.43 2.36
C HIS A 117 -19.62 -8.45 1.31
N GLN A 118 -20.52 -8.05 0.40
CA GLN A 118 -21.07 -8.94 -0.62
C GLN A 118 -20.14 -9.17 -1.82
N GLN A 119 -19.40 -8.15 -2.24
CA GLN A 119 -18.67 -8.18 -3.51
C GLN A 119 -17.20 -7.79 -3.40
N GLY A 120 -16.72 -7.35 -2.23
CA GLY A 120 -15.41 -6.73 -2.06
C GLY A 120 -15.36 -5.26 -2.50
N THR A 121 -14.20 -4.62 -2.33
CA THR A 121 -13.95 -3.24 -2.77
C THR A 121 -13.85 -3.14 -4.28
N LEU A 122 -13.80 -1.91 -4.81
CA LEU A 122 -13.73 -1.71 -6.26
C LEU A 122 -12.52 -2.39 -6.89
N LEU A 123 -11.32 -2.19 -6.33
CA LEU A 123 -10.08 -2.80 -6.81
C LEU A 123 -10.18 -4.33 -6.88
N TYR A 124 -10.75 -4.96 -5.85
CA TYR A 124 -10.94 -6.40 -5.82
C TYR A 124 -11.87 -6.86 -6.94
N ARG A 125 -13.00 -6.17 -7.16
CA ARG A 125 -13.96 -6.52 -8.21
C ARG A 125 -13.40 -6.34 -9.61
N THR A 126 -12.60 -5.30 -9.83
CA THR A 126 -12.02 -4.99 -11.14
C THR A 126 -10.70 -5.72 -11.40
N GLN A 127 -10.15 -6.44 -10.39
CA GLN A 127 -8.84 -7.07 -10.47
C GLN A 127 -7.74 -6.09 -10.88
N THR A 128 -7.89 -4.82 -10.48
CA THR A 128 -6.94 -3.75 -10.77
C THR A 128 -6.11 -3.45 -9.54
N GLN A 129 -4.82 -3.27 -9.75
CA GLN A 129 -3.90 -2.79 -8.74
C GLN A 129 -4.06 -1.29 -8.51
N SER A 130 -3.77 -0.87 -7.29
CA SER A 130 -3.73 0.54 -6.92
C SER A 130 -2.44 1.25 -7.33
N GLY A 131 -1.34 0.51 -7.49
CA GLY A 131 0.00 1.07 -7.67
C GLY A 131 0.72 1.36 -6.35
N VAL A 132 0.08 1.17 -5.20
CA VAL A 132 0.67 1.51 -3.89
C VAL A 132 2.01 0.80 -3.67
N LEU A 133 2.08 -0.48 -4.04
CA LEU A 133 3.29 -1.29 -3.98
C LEU A 133 3.91 -1.50 -5.37
N SER A 134 3.09 -1.80 -6.37
CA SER A 134 3.56 -2.19 -7.72
C SER A 134 4.23 -1.04 -8.49
N ASP A 135 3.85 0.22 -8.26
CA ASP A 135 4.54 1.34 -8.91
C ASP A 135 5.93 1.61 -8.29
N VAL A 136 6.17 1.12 -7.07
CA VAL A 136 7.43 1.31 -6.36
C VAL A 136 8.37 0.13 -6.54
N ILE A 137 7.85 -1.09 -6.33
CA ILE A 137 8.59 -2.34 -6.42
C ILE A 137 8.08 -3.10 -7.65
N ASN A 138 8.70 -2.81 -8.78
CA ASN A 138 8.47 -3.44 -10.07
C ASN A 138 9.80 -3.87 -10.71
N GLU A 139 9.67 -4.57 -11.85
CA GLU A 139 10.79 -5.06 -12.65
C GLU A 139 11.85 -3.97 -12.91
N GLY A 140 11.45 -2.76 -13.34
CA GLY A 140 12.39 -1.69 -13.62
C GLY A 140 13.18 -1.24 -12.38
N SER A 141 12.49 -1.07 -11.24
CA SER A 141 13.14 -0.71 -9.97
C SER A 141 14.10 -1.79 -9.46
N VAL A 142 13.77 -3.07 -9.67
CA VAL A 142 14.60 -4.21 -9.28
C VAL A 142 15.82 -4.31 -10.18
N GLN A 143 15.65 -4.13 -11.49
CA GLN A 143 16.77 -4.09 -12.45
C GLN A 143 17.73 -2.93 -12.17
N GLU A 144 17.23 -1.76 -11.74
CA GLU A 144 18.05 -0.63 -11.33
C GLU A 144 18.91 -0.99 -10.11
N LEU A 145 18.32 -1.64 -9.11
CA LEU A 145 19.02 -2.13 -7.92
C LEU A 145 20.07 -3.19 -8.29
N GLU A 146 19.70 -4.20 -9.07
CA GLU A 146 20.61 -5.25 -9.53
C GLU A 146 21.82 -4.67 -10.26
N SER A 147 21.59 -3.73 -11.19
CA SER A 147 22.66 -3.08 -11.95
C SER A 147 23.66 -2.36 -11.05
N LYS A 148 23.18 -1.65 -10.01
CA LYS A 148 24.05 -0.99 -9.03
C LYS A 148 24.83 -1.98 -8.19
N LEU A 149 24.20 -3.07 -7.76
CA LEU A 149 24.87 -4.13 -6.99
C LEU A 149 25.97 -4.82 -7.82
N PHE A 150 25.69 -5.16 -9.08
CA PHE A 150 26.67 -5.77 -9.98
C PHE A 150 27.86 -4.86 -10.25
N PHE A 151 27.61 -3.57 -10.50
CA PHE A 151 28.68 -2.59 -10.69
C PHE A 151 29.61 -2.53 -9.46
N GLU A 152 29.04 -2.41 -8.26
CA GLU A 152 29.81 -2.33 -7.02
C GLU A 152 30.63 -3.61 -6.76
N ILE A 153 30.03 -4.78 -6.98
CA ILE A 153 30.73 -6.07 -6.84
C ILE A 153 31.89 -6.16 -7.84
N GLY A 154 31.67 -5.76 -9.10
CA GLY A 154 32.69 -5.75 -10.13
C GLY A 154 33.88 -4.84 -9.79
N THR A 155 33.61 -3.64 -9.27
CA THR A 155 34.63 -2.71 -8.79
C THR A 155 35.42 -3.29 -7.63
N ALA A 156 34.75 -3.90 -6.65
CA ALA A 156 35.41 -4.50 -5.48
C ALA A 156 36.33 -5.68 -5.86
N ILE A 157 35.90 -6.54 -6.80
CA ILE A 157 36.72 -7.64 -7.32
C ILE A 157 37.96 -7.09 -8.04
N SER A 158 37.75 -6.10 -8.91
CA SER A 158 38.83 -5.50 -9.71
C SER A 158 39.90 -4.85 -8.81
N SER A 159 39.48 -4.12 -7.78
CA SER A 159 40.39 -3.51 -6.80
C SER A 159 41.26 -4.54 -6.08
N ARG A 160 40.65 -5.64 -5.60
CA ARG A 160 41.38 -6.70 -4.89
C ARG A 160 42.35 -7.46 -5.80
N LEU A 161 41.99 -7.66 -7.06
CA LEU A 161 42.90 -8.28 -8.02
C LEU A 161 44.13 -7.38 -8.26
N LEU A 162 43.94 -6.07 -8.39
CA LEU A 162 45.06 -5.13 -8.55
C LEU A 162 45.98 -5.10 -7.32
N GLU A 163 45.41 -5.11 -6.10
CA GLU A 163 46.18 -5.19 -4.86
C GLU A 163 46.99 -6.49 -4.73
N ALA A 164 46.49 -7.62 -5.24
CA ALA A 164 47.15 -8.92 -5.12
C ALA A 164 48.35 -9.12 -6.08
N ILE A 165 48.48 -8.28 -7.10
CA ILE A 165 49.53 -8.37 -8.14
C ILE A 165 50.63 -7.30 -7.91
N GLN A 166 50.49 -6.47 -6.88
CA GLN A 166 51.50 -5.51 -6.41
C GLN A 166 52.29 -6.09 -5.24
#